data_AF-A0A821HRI8-F1
#
_entry.id   AF-A0A821HRI8-F1
#
_cell.length_a   1.000
_cell.length_b   1.000
_cell.length_c   1.000
_cell.angle_alpha   90.00
_cell.angle_beta   90.00
_cell.angle_gamma   90.00
#
_symmetry.space_group_name_H-M   'P 1'
#
loop_
_entity.id
_entity.type
_entity.pdbx_description
1 polymer ?
#
loop_
_entity_poly.entity_id
_entity_poly.type
_entity_poly.pdbx_seq_one_letter_code
_entity_poly.pdbx_strand_id
1 'polypeptide(L)'
;QSCAFPFTFNSVTYSACTSTNDTQSWCSPTSTYNGQRLYCTPTASVPSSTCGSSSLISPSSCSQTVPSNVLQFLFTPCTIGTVRSISPVYGPAGTSVTITGTDFSTTTCENIVLIGSSYKCPITSATSTQITCQIGTSSSLNAKSIQSFNVIRDRQGTLSNDGLIQFQFQAKITNVSPLQGSTAGGTQITITGDGFIPSDTRVIVGSIEYTSFATITYSQIQFITQQPPSDYIDHLIPITILVGENSAICSSVSCNFTWAQSVTPYLVSVNPTSINGPQTLTLMGQNLATSNSITTADIHVTIGGEQCNVTSVSNSSIICDIGNIQVGDYSVVASID
;
A
#
# COMPACT_ATOMS: atom_id res chain seq x y z
N GLN A 1 -17.93 17.52 -30.23
CA GLN A 1 -16.70 17.33 -29.42
C GLN A 1 -17.13 16.90 -28.02
N SER A 2 -16.35 16.06 -27.36
CA SER A 2 -16.66 15.48 -26.04
C SER A 2 -15.73 16.05 -24.97
N CYS A 3 -16.26 16.25 -23.76
CA CYS A 3 -15.44 16.59 -22.59
C CYS A 3 -14.47 15.46 -22.26
N ALA A 4 -13.26 15.80 -21.83
CA ALA A 4 -12.34 14.85 -21.20
C ALA A 4 -12.54 14.92 -19.68
N PHE A 5 -13.01 13.83 -19.08
CA PHE A 5 -13.06 13.70 -17.62
C PHE A 5 -12.13 12.58 -17.15
N PRO A 6 -11.35 12.80 -16.08
CA PRO A 6 -11.14 14.08 -15.40
C PRO A 6 -10.27 15.04 -16.24
N PHE A 7 -10.47 16.36 -16.08
CA PHE A 7 -9.56 17.38 -16.64
C PHE A 7 -9.00 18.30 -15.56
N THR A 8 -7.82 18.87 -15.79
CA THR A 8 -7.14 19.78 -14.87
C THR A 8 -7.18 21.22 -15.38
N PHE A 9 -7.68 22.13 -14.56
CA PHE A 9 -7.68 23.57 -14.79
C PHE A 9 -7.21 24.29 -13.52
N ASN A 10 -6.21 25.17 -13.64
CA ASN A 10 -5.60 25.87 -12.51
C ASN A 10 -5.18 24.94 -11.35
N SER A 11 -4.53 23.81 -11.68
CA SER A 11 -4.08 22.80 -10.71
C SER A 11 -5.19 22.12 -9.90
N VAL A 12 -6.46 22.28 -10.31
CA VAL A 12 -7.61 21.59 -9.75
C VAL A 12 -8.15 20.61 -10.77
N THR A 13 -8.38 19.37 -10.34
CA THR A 13 -8.94 18.30 -11.19
C THR A 13 -10.46 18.27 -11.08
N TYR A 14 -11.15 18.33 -12.21
CA TYR A 14 -12.60 18.33 -12.33
C TYR A 14 -13.09 17.04 -12.99
N SER A 15 -14.03 16.36 -12.35
CA SER A 15 -14.72 15.17 -12.85
C SER A 15 -16.11 15.46 -13.44
N ALA A 16 -16.50 16.73 -13.49
CA ALA A 16 -17.77 17.22 -14.05
C ALA A 16 -17.58 18.65 -14.59
N CYS A 17 -18.59 19.19 -15.29
CA CYS A 17 -18.55 20.58 -15.76
C CYS A 17 -18.37 21.55 -14.58
N THR A 18 -17.61 22.62 -14.80
CA THR A 18 -17.31 23.65 -13.80
C THR A 18 -17.77 25.02 -14.30
N SER A 19 -18.20 25.90 -13.40
CA SER A 19 -18.44 27.32 -13.69
C SER A 19 -17.27 28.20 -13.25
N THR A 20 -16.10 27.59 -12.99
CA THR A 20 -14.93 28.35 -12.53
C THR A 20 -14.43 29.25 -13.66
N ASN A 21 -14.35 30.55 -13.38
CA ASN A 21 -13.84 31.57 -14.30
C ASN A 21 -14.64 31.66 -15.63
N ASP A 22 -15.96 31.45 -15.54
CA ASP A 22 -16.91 31.58 -16.63
C ASP A 22 -18.34 31.78 -16.10
N THR A 23 -19.24 32.37 -16.90
CA THR A 23 -20.66 32.54 -16.53
C THR A 23 -21.51 31.33 -16.90
N GLN A 24 -21.02 30.49 -17.81
CA GLN A 24 -21.68 29.25 -18.23
C GLN A 24 -20.86 28.03 -17.81
N SER A 25 -21.54 26.95 -17.40
CA SER A 25 -20.85 25.69 -17.07
C SER A 25 -20.10 25.15 -18.28
N TRP A 26 -18.84 24.77 -18.09
CA TRP A 26 -17.95 24.33 -19.17
C TRP A 26 -17.06 23.15 -18.76
N CYS A 27 -16.47 22.48 -19.74
CA CYS A 27 -15.49 21.41 -19.57
C CYS A 27 -14.31 21.57 -20.56
N SER A 28 -13.16 20.96 -20.26
CA SER A 28 -12.04 20.89 -21.21
C SER A 28 -12.19 19.70 -22.16
N PRO A 29 -11.82 19.82 -23.46
CA PRO A 29 -11.75 18.68 -24.38
C PRO A 29 -10.52 17.78 -24.15
N THR A 30 -9.58 18.20 -23.30
CA THR A 30 -8.33 17.47 -22.99
C THR A 30 -8.15 17.31 -21.48
N SER A 31 -7.38 16.30 -21.04
CA SER A 31 -7.11 16.05 -19.61
C SER A 31 -6.35 17.19 -18.91
N THR A 32 -5.65 18.02 -19.68
CA THR A 32 -5.04 19.28 -19.21
C THR A 32 -5.60 20.43 -20.04
N TYR A 33 -6.09 21.47 -19.37
CA TYR A 33 -6.71 22.61 -20.04
C TYR A 33 -5.71 23.34 -20.96
N ASN A 34 -6.00 23.37 -22.26
CA ASN A 34 -5.15 23.95 -23.31
C ASN A 34 -5.69 25.29 -23.86
N GLY A 35 -6.61 25.94 -23.15
CA GLY A 35 -7.26 27.19 -23.60
C GLY A 35 -8.59 26.98 -24.33
N GLN A 36 -8.98 25.75 -24.67
CA GLN A 36 -10.28 25.45 -25.27
C GLN A 36 -11.30 25.02 -24.22
N ARG A 37 -12.49 25.64 -24.26
CA ARG A 37 -13.65 25.32 -23.42
C ARG A 37 -14.80 24.80 -24.29
N LEU A 38 -15.48 23.77 -23.82
CA LEU A 38 -16.77 23.34 -24.34
C LEU A 38 -17.84 23.72 -23.33
N TYR A 39 -18.86 24.47 -23.77
CA TYR A 39 -19.98 24.82 -22.90
C TYR A 39 -20.91 23.63 -22.74
N CYS A 40 -21.18 23.29 -21.48
CA CYS A 40 -22.11 22.24 -21.14
C CYS A 40 -23.53 22.76 -21.34
N THR A 41 -24.29 22.13 -22.25
CA THR A 41 -25.72 22.40 -22.38
C THR A 41 -26.48 21.58 -21.33
N PRO A 42 -27.56 22.10 -20.73
CA PRO A 42 -28.43 21.34 -19.82
C PRO A 42 -29.13 20.14 -20.47
N THR A 43 -28.96 19.96 -21.78
CA THR A 43 -29.59 18.94 -22.61
C THR A 43 -28.59 17.99 -23.28
N ALA A 44 -27.32 18.02 -22.90
CA ALA A 44 -26.43 16.91 -23.17
C ALA A 44 -26.77 15.78 -22.19
N SER A 45 -27.67 14.89 -22.63
CA SER A 45 -27.83 13.57 -22.06
C SER A 45 -26.44 13.01 -21.78
N VAL A 46 -26.12 12.90 -20.48
CA VAL A 46 -25.03 12.07 -20.00
C VAL A 46 -25.14 10.77 -20.79
N PRO A 47 -24.10 10.33 -21.53
CA PRO A 47 -24.16 9.05 -22.21
C PRO A 47 -24.57 8.05 -21.15
N SER A 48 -25.70 7.39 -21.40
CA SER A 48 -26.40 6.56 -20.44
C SER A 48 -25.46 5.47 -19.92
N SER A 49 -24.72 5.78 -18.86
CA SER A 49 -24.50 4.80 -17.82
C SER A 49 -25.90 4.46 -17.32
N THR A 50 -26.23 3.18 -17.33
CA THR A 50 -27.48 2.55 -16.89
C THR A 50 -27.96 2.92 -15.47
N CYS A 51 -27.36 3.94 -14.83
CA CYS A 51 -27.83 4.61 -13.62
C CYS A 51 -28.57 5.93 -13.89
N GLY A 52 -29.19 6.06 -15.07
CA GLY A 52 -30.23 7.05 -15.32
C GLY A 52 -31.57 6.35 -15.30
N SER A 53 -32.44 6.72 -14.36
CA SER A 53 -33.85 6.30 -14.25
C SER A 53 -34.13 4.84 -13.87
N SER A 54 -33.91 4.49 -12.60
CA SER A 54 -34.77 3.52 -11.93
C SER A 54 -36.16 4.13 -11.80
N SER A 55 -37.18 3.46 -12.34
CA SER A 55 -38.57 3.75 -12.03
C SER A 55 -38.78 3.65 -10.52
N LEU A 56 -39.45 4.65 -9.92
CA LEU A 56 -39.98 4.52 -8.57
C LEU A 56 -40.84 3.26 -8.55
N ILE A 57 -40.54 2.32 -7.64
CA ILE A 57 -41.36 1.12 -7.46
C ILE A 57 -42.78 1.58 -7.18
N SER A 58 -43.76 1.05 -7.91
CA SER A 58 -45.17 1.28 -7.66
C SER A 58 -45.49 0.91 -6.19
N PRO A 59 -46.18 1.76 -5.41
CA PRO A 59 -46.43 1.55 -3.98
C PRO A 59 -47.50 0.47 -3.71
N SER A 60 -47.39 -0.69 -4.37
CA SER A 60 -48.44 -1.71 -4.38
C SER A 60 -48.36 -2.74 -3.26
N SER A 61 -47.50 -2.58 -2.25
CA SER A 61 -47.34 -3.58 -1.18
C SER A 61 -47.54 -3.08 0.25
N CYS A 62 -47.72 -1.77 0.49
CA CYS A 62 -48.11 -1.30 1.83
C CYS A 62 -49.42 -0.51 1.76
N SER A 63 -50.54 -1.20 2.05
CA SER A 63 -51.85 -0.57 2.23
C SER A 63 -51.88 0.10 3.61
N GLN A 64 -51.64 1.42 3.64
CA GLN A 64 -51.93 2.23 4.82
C GLN A 64 -52.66 3.51 4.43
N THR A 65 -53.69 3.83 5.22
CA THR A 65 -54.54 5.01 5.08
C THR A 65 -53.99 6.14 5.97
N VAL A 66 -53.68 7.28 5.36
CA VAL A 66 -53.25 8.49 6.09
C VAL A 66 -54.46 9.40 6.33
N PRO A 67 -54.71 9.90 7.56
CA PRO A 67 -55.78 10.85 7.82
C PRO A 67 -55.60 12.17 7.06
N SER A 68 -56.65 12.64 6.40
CA SER A 68 -56.64 13.73 5.39
C SER A 68 -56.27 15.14 5.90
N ASN A 69 -56.06 15.35 7.19
CA ASN A 69 -56.03 16.69 7.80
C ASN A 69 -54.66 17.11 8.36
N VAL A 70 -53.57 16.44 8.00
CA VAL A 70 -52.21 16.83 8.44
C VAL A 70 -51.23 16.73 7.26
N LEU A 71 -50.37 17.73 7.07
CA LEU A 71 -49.22 17.66 6.18
C LEU A 71 -48.20 16.66 6.77
N GLN A 72 -48.31 15.39 6.40
CA GLN A 72 -47.43 14.33 6.88
C GLN A 72 -46.80 13.57 5.71
N PHE A 73 -45.51 13.24 5.86
CA PHE A 73 -44.78 12.34 4.98
C PHE A 73 -44.59 11.01 5.72
N LEU A 74 -45.06 9.91 5.13
CA LEU A 74 -44.93 8.56 5.71
C LEU A 74 -43.82 7.80 4.98
N PHE A 75 -42.72 7.52 5.67
CA PHE A 75 -41.72 6.56 5.22
C PHE A 75 -42.04 5.18 5.82
N THR A 76 -42.35 4.19 4.98
CA THR A 76 -42.72 2.85 5.44
C THR A 76 -41.58 1.84 5.19
N PRO A 77 -41.19 1.04 6.20
CA PRO A 77 -40.10 0.06 6.07
C PRO A 77 -40.51 -1.24 5.34
N CYS A 78 -41.74 -1.34 4.83
CA CYS A 78 -42.33 -2.59 4.33
C CYS A 78 -41.63 -3.18 3.08
N THR A 79 -40.74 -2.42 2.44
CA THR A 79 -39.98 -2.82 1.24
C THR A 79 -38.47 -2.64 1.43
N ILE A 80 -38.01 -2.46 2.66
CA ILE A 80 -36.57 -2.35 2.94
C ILE A 80 -36.02 -3.77 3.05
N GLY A 81 -35.26 -4.18 2.03
CA GLY A 81 -34.56 -5.44 2.07
C GLY A 81 -33.58 -5.54 3.23
N THR A 82 -33.05 -6.76 3.41
CA THR A 82 -32.15 -7.06 4.52
C THR A 82 -30.79 -7.48 3.99
N VAL A 83 -29.73 -7.12 4.71
CA VAL A 83 -28.42 -7.73 4.57
C VAL A 83 -28.31 -8.83 5.61
N ARG A 84 -28.13 -10.06 5.15
CA ARG A 84 -28.13 -11.26 5.99
C ARG A 84 -26.74 -11.71 6.41
N SER A 85 -25.79 -11.65 5.47
CA SER A 85 -24.42 -12.11 5.74
C SER A 85 -23.43 -11.54 4.73
N ILE A 86 -22.15 -11.54 5.09
CA ILE A 86 -21.04 -11.30 4.19
C ILE A 86 -20.05 -12.47 4.24
N SER A 87 -19.35 -12.73 3.15
CA SER A 87 -18.29 -13.73 3.06
C SER A 87 -17.19 -13.28 2.10
N PRO A 88 -15.91 -13.33 2.48
CA PRO A 88 -15.42 -13.63 3.82
C PRO A 88 -15.70 -12.48 4.81
N VAL A 89 -15.66 -12.76 6.12
CA VAL A 89 -15.82 -11.76 7.20
C VAL A 89 -14.51 -11.07 7.58
N TYR A 90 -13.39 -11.45 6.95
CA TYR A 90 -12.10 -10.82 7.10
C TYR A 90 -11.31 -10.89 5.80
N GLY A 91 -10.35 -9.99 5.64
CA GLY A 91 -9.40 -10.07 4.54
C GLY A 91 -8.69 -8.75 4.25
N PRO A 92 -7.64 -8.79 3.44
CA PRO A 92 -6.88 -7.60 3.07
C PRO A 92 -7.45 -6.91 1.84
N ALA A 93 -6.77 -5.86 1.38
CA ALA A 93 -7.01 -5.29 0.06
C ALA A 93 -6.93 -6.37 -1.04
N GLY A 94 -7.81 -6.26 -2.03
CA GLY A 94 -8.04 -7.21 -3.11
C GLY A 94 -9.11 -8.26 -2.81
N THR A 95 -9.58 -8.38 -1.56
CA THR A 95 -10.61 -9.34 -1.17
C THR A 95 -11.93 -9.07 -1.89
N SER A 96 -12.47 -10.09 -2.55
CA SER A 96 -13.82 -10.08 -3.12
C SER A 96 -14.81 -10.51 -2.03
N VAL A 97 -15.66 -9.58 -1.61
CA VAL A 97 -16.68 -9.81 -0.59
C VAL A 97 -18.03 -10.06 -1.26
N THR A 98 -18.64 -11.19 -0.93
CA THR A 98 -19.99 -11.56 -1.31
C THR A 98 -20.95 -11.23 -0.18
N ILE A 99 -21.97 -10.43 -0.49
CA ILE A 99 -23.01 -9.95 0.40
C ILE A 99 -24.29 -10.69 0.03
N THR A 100 -24.96 -11.31 1.00
CA THR A 100 -26.22 -12.05 0.80
C THR A 100 -27.34 -11.35 1.54
N GLY A 101 -28.51 -11.24 0.92
CA GLY A 101 -29.64 -10.52 1.47
C GLY A 101 -30.90 -10.62 0.62
N THR A 102 -31.79 -9.64 0.76
CA THR A 102 -33.04 -9.52 0.00
C THR A 102 -33.21 -8.12 -0.57
N ASP A 103 -33.99 -8.01 -1.64
CA ASP A 103 -34.38 -6.75 -2.31
C ASP A 103 -33.23 -5.83 -2.74
N PHE A 104 -32.08 -6.42 -3.05
CA PHE A 104 -31.00 -5.71 -3.73
C PHE A 104 -31.43 -5.33 -5.16
N SER A 105 -30.86 -4.26 -5.69
CA SER A 105 -31.05 -3.97 -7.11
C SER A 105 -30.23 -4.95 -7.95
N THR A 106 -30.78 -5.43 -9.06
CA THR A 106 -30.02 -6.15 -10.09
C THR A 106 -29.09 -5.22 -10.89
N THR A 107 -29.30 -3.90 -10.79
CA THR A 107 -28.44 -2.88 -11.40
C THR A 107 -27.34 -2.51 -10.42
N THR A 108 -26.07 -2.81 -10.74
CA THR A 108 -24.94 -2.64 -9.82
C THR A 108 -24.80 -1.24 -9.26
N CYS A 109 -24.93 -0.21 -10.11
CA CYS A 109 -24.72 1.19 -9.72
C CYS A 109 -25.88 1.78 -8.88
N GLU A 110 -27.02 1.10 -8.80
CA GLU A 110 -28.10 1.46 -7.86
C GLU A 110 -27.83 0.94 -6.45
N ASN A 111 -26.86 0.05 -6.27
CA ASN A 111 -26.41 -0.40 -4.98
C ASN A 111 -25.13 0.38 -4.61
N ILE A 112 -25.01 0.74 -3.34
CA ILE A 112 -23.83 1.37 -2.76
C ILE A 112 -23.46 0.55 -1.53
N VAL A 113 -22.28 -0.06 -1.56
CA VAL A 113 -21.73 -0.80 -0.42
C VAL A 113 -20.74 0.10 0.32
N LEU A 114 -20.99 0.35 1.60
CA LEU A 114 -20.12 1.10 2.49
C LEU A 114 -19.47 0.17 3.51
N ILE A 115 -18.14 0.27 3.61
CA ILE A 115 -17.32 -0.39 4.62
C ILE A 115 -16.79 0.67 5.58
N GLY A 116 -17.08 0.52 6.87
CA GLY A 116 -16.74 1.51 7.88
C GLY A 116 -17.51 2.82 7.66
N SER A 117 -16.85 3.95 7.95
CA SER A 117 -17.49 5.27 7.91
C SER A 117 -17.62 5.89 6.51
N SER A 118 -16.78 5.50 5.55
CA SER A 118 -16.67 6.25 4.28
C SER A 118 -16.19 5.46 3.06
N TYR A 119 -15.67 4.24 3.21
CA TYR A 119 -15.13 3.52 2.06
C TYR A 119 -16.26 2.92 1.22
N LYS A 120 -16.39 3.36 -0.03
CA LYS A 120 -17.31 2.80 -1.02
C LYS A 120 -16.65 1.62 -1.71
N CYS A 121 -17.13 0.40 -1.46
CA CYS A 121 -16.62 -0.81 -2.09
C CYS A 121 -17.11 -0.89 -3.56
N PRO A 122 -16.22 -0.91 -4.56
CA PRO A 122 -16.60 -1.07 -5.96
C PRO A 122 -17.34 -2.40 -6.19
N ILE A 123 -18.59 -2.31 -6.63
CA ILE A 123 -19.45 -3.46 -6.89
C ILE A 123 -19.08 -4.08 -8.25
N THR A 124 -18.86 -5.39 -8.27
CA THR A 124 -18.52 -6.17 -9.47
C THR A 124 -19.74 -6.86 -10.08
N SER A 125 -20.71 -7.29 -9.25
CA SER A 125 -21.95 -7.92 -9.72
C SER A 125 -23.07 -7.74 -8.71
N ALA A 126 -24.33 -7.68 -9.17
CA ALA A 126 -25.50 -7.59 -8.30
C ALA A 126 -26.68 -8.41 -8.85
N THR A 127 -27.38 -9.08 -7.95
CA THR A 127 -28.67 -9.76 -8.16
C THR A 127 -29.61 -9.32 -7.04
N SER A 128 -30.88 -9.72 -7.07
CA SER A 128 -31.84 -9.40 -6.00
C SER A 128 -31.50 -9.96 -4.62
N THR A 129 -30.58 -10.93 -4.55
CA THR A 129 -30.21 -11.62 -3.30
C THR A 129 -28.70 -11.63 -3.02
N GLN A 130 -27.88 -11.18 -3.96
CA GLN A 130 -26.43 -11.19 -3.81
C GLN A 130 -25.76 -9.97 -4.45
N ILE A 131 -24.83 -9.34 -3.73
CA ILE A 131 -23.94 -8.30 -4.25
C ILE A 131 -22.51 -8.79 -4.04
N THR A 132 -21.67 -8.66 -5.06
CA THR A 132 -20.23 -8.89 -4.92
C THR A 132 -19.52 -7.56 -5.10
N CYS A 133 -18.59 -7.23 -4.22
CA CYS A 133 -17.73 -6.05 -4.32
C CYS A 133 -16.28 -6.43 -4.02
N GLN A 134 -15.32 -5.66 -4.51
CA GLN A 134 -13.90 -5.94 -4.29
C GLN A 134 -13.23 -4.77 -3.57
N ILE A 135 -12.52 -5.05 -2.47
CA ILE A 135 -11.80 -4.04 -1.72
C ILE A 135 -10.56 -3.62 -2.52
N GLY A 136 -10.46 -2.34 -2.88
CA GLY A 136 -9.31 -1.78 -3.60
C GLY A 136 -8.07 -1.60 -2.71
N THR A 137 -6.89 -1.57 -3.34
CA THR A 137 -5.59 -1.29 -2.69
C THR A 137 -5.46 0.14 -2.20
N SER A 138 -6.14 1.10 -2.85
CA SER A 138 -6.26 2.48 -2.38
C SER A 138 -7.27 2.67 -1.23
N SER A 139 -7.81 1.57 -0.68
CA SER A 139 -8.65 1.68 0.51
C SER A 139 -7.81 2.25 1.66
N SER A 140 -8.35 3.22 2.41
CA SER A 140 -7.75 3.73 3.66
C SER A 140 -8.35 3.03 4.89
N LEU A 141 -8.73 1.76 4.71
CA LEU A 141 -9.36 0.96 5.75
C LEU A 141 -8.34 0.66 6.84
N ASN A 142 -8.76 0.82 8.09
CA ASN A 142 -7.91 0.59 9.25
C ASN A 142 -7.89 -0.92 9.58
N ALA A 143 -6.72 -1.57 9.51
CA ALA A 143 -6.55 -3.00 9.76
C ALA A 143 -6.62 -3.41 11.24
N LYS A 144 -6.71 -2.44 12.16
CA LYS A 144 -6.98 -2.66 13.58
C LYS A 144 -8.47 -2.82 13.87
N SER A 145 -9.32 -2.15 13.09
CA SER A 145 -10.73 -1.97 13.43
C SER A 145 -11.64 -2.93 12.68
N ILE A 146 -12.58 -3.51 13.43
CA ILE A 146 -13.74 -4.18 12.87
C ILE A 146 -14.64 -3.11 12.24
N GLN A 147 -14.89 -3.23 10.94
CA GLN A 147 -15.67 -2.27 10.17
C GLN A 147 -17.11 -2.74 10.03
N SER A 148 -18.07 -1.84 10.26
CA SER A 148 -19.47 -2.09 9.94
C SER A 148 -19.68 -2.15 8.43
N PHE A 149 -20.56 -3.03 7.97
CA PHE A 149 -20.98 -3.12 6.58
C PHE A 149 -22.40 -2.58 6.43
N ASN A 150 -22.58 -1.63 5.53
CA ASN A 150 -23.88 -1.06 5.20
C ASN A 150 -24.10 -1.13 3.69
N VAL A 151 -25.30 -1.50 3.28
CA VAL A 151 -25.72 -1.43 1.88
C VAL A 151 -26.81 -0.37 1.78
N ILE A 152 -26.64 0.53 0.83
CA ILE A 152 -27.62 1.56 0.48
C ILE A 152 -28.11 1.25 -0.92
N ARG A 153 -29.43 1.29 -1.10
CA ARG A 153 -30.04 1.29 -2.42
C ARG A 153 -30.38 2.73 -2.78
N ASP A 154 -29.91 3.18 -3.95
CA ASP A 154 -30.12 4.54 -4.41
C ASP A 154 -31.61 4.88 -4.37
N ARG A 155 -31.94 6.04 -3.78
CA ARG A 155 -33.31 6.56 -3.58
C ARG A 155 -34.26 5.69 -2.73
N GLN A 156 -33.80 4.57 -2.18
CA GLN A 156 -34.60 3.70 -1.29
C GLN A 156 -34.05 3.64 0.14
N GLY A 157 -32.83 4.10 0.35
CA GLY A 157 -32.22 4.23 1.67
C GLY A 157 -31.33 3.06 2.04
N THR A 158 -30.99 2.98 3.32
CA THR A 158 -30.08 1.95 3.85
C THR A 158 -30.87 0.68 4.15
N LEU A 159 -30.39 -0.46 3.66
CA LEU A 159 -30.96 -1.76 3.97
C LEU A 159 -30.72 -2.11 5.45
N SER A 160 -31.63 -2.88 6.04
CA SER A 160 -31.51 -3.28 7.44
C SER A 160 -30.56 -4.48 7.56
N ASN A 161 -29.71 -4.49 8.58
CA ASN A 161 -28.80 -5.62 8.85
C ASN A 161 -29.50 -6.64 9.75
N ASP A 162 -29.52 -7.91 9.34
CA ASP A 162 -29.94 -9.04 10.17
C ASP A 162 -28.80 -9.42 11.12
N GLY A 163 -28.72 -8.70 12.25
CA GLY A 163 -27.67 -8.83 13.24
C GLY A 163 -26.43 -7.99 12.93
N LEU A 164 -25.28 -8.41 13.49
CA LEU A 164 -24.01 -7.69 13.35
C LEU A 164 -23.30 -8.13 12.06
N ILE A 165 -23.38 -7.29 11.04
CA ILE A 165 -22.64 -7.48 9.78
C ILE A 165 -21.34 -6.66 9.86
N GLN A 166 -20.24 -7.36 10.09
CA GLN A 166 -18.95 -6.78 10.38
C GLN A 166 -17.85 -7.47 9.58
N PHE A 167 -16.86 -6.68 9.17
CA PHE A 167 -15.70 -7.15 8.43
C PHE A 167 -14.42 -6.68 9.10
N GLN A 168 -13.50 -7.60 9.31
CA GLN A 168 -12.18 -7.29 9.83
C GLN A 168 -11.19 -7.10 8.69
N PHE A 169 -10.79 -5.85 8.45
CA PHE A 169 -9.73 -5.58 7.49
C PHE A 169 -8.39 -6.06 8.06
N GLN A 170 -7.59 -6.74 7.24
CA GLN A 170 -6.27 -7.25 7.65
C GLN A 170 -5.18 -6.63 6.79
N ALA A 171 -4.03 -6.35 7.40
CA ALA A 171 -2.87 -5.89 6.66
C ALA A 171 -2.35 -7.02 5.75
N LYS A 172 -1.67 -6.67 4.67
CA LYS A 172 -1.08 -7.63 3.73
C LYS A 172 0.31 -7.21 3.32
N ILE A 173 1.20 -8.18 3.25
CA ILE A 173 2.53 -8.04 2.65
C ILE A 173 2.45 -8.52 1.20
N THR A 174 2.80 -7.63 0.28
CA THR A 174 2.85 -7.90 -1.17
C THR A 174 4.26 -8.24 -1.64
N ASN A 175 5.29 -7.63 -1.05
CA ASN A 175 6.68 -7.89 -1.40
C ASN A 175 7.62 -7.61 -0.21
N VAL A 176 8.75 -8.31 -0.20
CA VAL A 176 9.89 -8.08 0.69
C VAL A 176 11.14 -8.01 -0.18
N SER A 177 11.92 -6.94 -0.07
CA SER A 177 13.15 -6.77 -0.86
C SER A 177 14.23 -6.02 -0.08
N PRO A 178 15.48 -6.50 -0.06
CA PRO A 178 15.91 -7.82 -0.55
C PRO A 178 15.44 -8.96 0.38
N LEU A 179 15.48 -10.21 -0.11
CA LEU A 179 15.18 -11.42 0.69
C LEU A 179 16.40 -11.96 1.45
N GLN A 180 17.57 -11.39 1.20
CA GLN A 180 18.82 -11.78 1.84
C GLN A 180 19.71 -10.57 2.07
N GLY A 181 20.60 -10.66 3.07
CA GLY A 181 21.53 -9.59 3.41
C GLY A 181 22.73 -10.06 4.23
N SER A 182 23.60 -9.12 4.55
CA SER A 182 24.88 -9.38 5.23
C SER A 182 24.68 -9.92 6.64
N THR A 183 25.48 -10.90 7.03
CA THR A 183 25.54 -11.46 8.39
C THR A 183 26.02 -10.47 9.45
N ALA A 184 26.58 -9.33 9.04
CA ALA A 184 26.93 -8.22 9.94
C ALA A 184 25.73 -7.28 10.22
N GLY A 185 24.59 -7.46 9.55
CA GLY A 185 23.50 -6.48 9.53
C GLY A 185 23.73 -5.42 8.45
N GLY A 186 23.10 -4.24 8.61
CA GLY A 186 23.27 -3.10 7.70
C GLY A 186 22.43 -3.17 6.42
N THR A 187 21.68 -4.24 6.18
CA THR A 187 20.87 -4.37 4.95
C THR A 187 19.56 -3.61 5.09
N GLN A 188 19.30 -2.64 4.20
CA GLN A 188 18.01 -1.95 4.15
C GLN A 188 16.94 -2.85 3.53
N ILE A 189 15.96 -3.27 4.34
CA ILE A 189 14.80 -4.03 3.89
C ILE A 189 13.65 -3.06 3.61
N THR A 190 13.02 -3.22 2.44
CA THR A 190 11.76 -2.60 2.08
C THR A 190 10.67 -3.67 1.98
N ILE A 191 9.63 -3.53 2.78
CA ILE A 191 8.41 -4.34 2.72
C ILE A 191 7.31 -3.46 2.12
N THR A 192 6.68 -3.94 1.06
CA THR A 192 5.49 -3.28 0.47
C THR A 192 4.23 -4.06 0.79
N GLY A 193 3.11 -3.36 0.89
CA GLY A 193 1.86 -3.96 1.31
C GLY A 193 0.71 -2.97 1.36
N ASP A 194 -0.33 -3.34 2.10
CA ASP A 194 -1.49 -2.50 2.38
C ASP A 194 -1.92 -2.70 3.84
N GLY A 195 -2.45 -1.66 4.47
CA GLY A 195 -3.09 -1.77 5.79
C GLY A 195 -2.15 -1.60 6.99
N PHE A 196 -0.92 -1.12 6.80
CA PHE A 196 -0.02 -0.82 7.91
C PHE A 196 -0.42 0.50 8.59
N ILE A 197 -0.21 0.59 9.90
CA ILE A 197 -0.56 1.77 10.71
C ILE A 197 0.68 2.26 11.44
N PRO A 198 1.23 3.44 11.13
CA PRO A 198 2.50 3.90 11.69
C PRO A 198 2.59 3.86 13.21
N SER A 199 1.50 4.18 13.91
CA SER A 199 1.47 4.24 15.37
C SER A 199 1.19 2.90 16.06
N ASP A 200 0.89 1.84 15.30
CA ASP A 200 0.32 0.59 15.83
C ASP A 200 0.83 -0.66 15.11
N THR A 201 1.90 -0.53 14.31
CA THR A 201 2.51 -1.63 13.57
C THR A 201 3.82 -2.01 14.22
N ARG A 202 3.99 -3.31 14.51
CA ARG A 202 5.23 -3.89 15.01
C ARG A 202 5.91 -4.73 13.93
N VAL A 203 7.22 -4.59 13.81
CA VAL A 203 8.05 -5.22 12.79
C VAL A 203 9.02 -6.16 13.45
N ILE A 204 8.90 -7.46 13.18
CA ILE A 204 9.71 -8.50 13.83
C ILE A 204 10.32 -9.41 12.76
N VAL A 205 11.62 -9.70 12.85
CA VAL A 205 12.29 -10.71 12.02
C VAL A 205 12.90 -11.75 12.96
N GLY A 206 12.32 -12.95 12.97
CA GLY A 206 12.63 -13.97 13.98
C GLY A 206 12.30 -13.46 15.38
N SER A 207 13.31 -13.28 16.23
CA SER A 207 13.19 -12.72 17.57
C SER A 207 13.59 -11.24 17.69
N ILE A 208 13.99 -10.59 16.60
CA ILE A 208 14.49 -9.21 16.61
C ILE A 208 13.37 -8.26 16.23
N GLU A 209 13.08 -7.28 17.10
CA GLU A 209 12.08 -6.24 16.84
C GLU A 209 12.73 -4.96 16.28
N TYR A 210 12.23 -4.50 15.12
CA TYR A 210 12.73 -3.34 14.37
C TYR A 210 11.82 -2.12 14.46
N THR A 211 10.69 -2.21 15.19
CA THR A 211 9.63 -1.19 15.23
C THR A 211 10.16 0.23 15.47
N SER A 212 11.10 0.41 16.40
CA SER A 212 11.68 1.73 16.74
C SER A 212 12.62 2.31 15.69
N PHE A 213 13.10 1.49 14.76
CA PHE A 213 14.05 1.85 13.70
C PHE A 213 13.40 1.79 12.32
N ALA A 214 12.10 1.52 12.25
CA ALA A 214 11.36 1.36 11.01
C ALA A 214 10.62 2.65 10.63
N THR A 215 10.74 3.03 9.36
CA THR A 215 9.83 4.01 8.74
C THR A 215 8.60 3.26 8.25
N ILE A 216 7.45 3.52 8.87
CA ILE A 216 6.19 2.84 8.58
C ILE A 216 5.22 3.84 7.94
N THR A 217 4.67 3.47 6.80
CA THR A 217 3.58 4.15 6.09
C THR A 217 2.44 3.15 5.85
N TYR A 218 1.29 3.60 5.33
CA TYR A 218 0.16 2.70 5.07
C TYR A 218 0.49 1.50 4.16
N SER A 219 1.41 1.69 3.20
CA SER A 219 1.72 0.71 2.15
C SER A 219 3.18 0.28 2.10
N GLN A 220 4.02 0.80 2.99
CA GLN A 220 5.46 0.51 2.98
C GLN A 220 6.05 0.56 4.38
N ILE A 221 6.97 -0.37 4.65
CA ILE A 221 7.81 -0.42 5.85
C ILE A 221 9.27 -0.50 5.38
N GLN A 222 10.14 0.33 5.96
CA GLN A 222 11.57 0.29 5.69
C GLN A 222 12.37 0.27 7.00
N PHE A 223 13.36 -0.60 7.10
CA PHE A 223 14.28 -0.66 8.25
C PHE A 223 15.62 -1.26 7.84
N ILE A 224 16.65 -1.05 8.65
CA ILE A 224 18.00 -1.60 8.45
C ILE A 224 18.19 -2.79 9.40
N THR A 225 18.67 -3.91 8.88
CA THR A 225 18.92 -5.11 9.70
C THR A 225 20.03 -4.91 10.72
N GLN A 226 19.91 -5.55 11.87
CA GLN A 226 20.98 -5.66 12.85
C GLN A 226 21.73 -6.98 12.65
N GLN A 227 22.88 -7.11 13.33
CA GLN A 227 23.57 -8.38 13.41
C GLN A 227 22.65 -9.43 14.05
N PRO A 228 22.38 -10.56 13.38
CA PRO A 228 21.48 -11.57 13.89
C PRO A 228 22.19 -12.50 14.89
N PRO A 229 21.42 -13.28 15.67
CA PRO A 229 21.92 -14.48 16.33
C PRO A 229 22.64 -15.43 15.37
N SER A 230 23.66 -16.16 15.84
CA SER A 230 24.47 -17.05 15.00
C SER A 230 23.67 -18.22 14.39
N ASP A 231 22.58 -18.63 15.02
CA ASP A 231 21.68 -19.68 14.54
C ASP A 231 20.77 -19.21 13.39
N TYR A 232 20.74 -17.90 13.08
CA TYR A 232 19.94 -17.36 11.97
C TYR A 232 20.71 -17.32 10.65
N ILE A 233 22.04 -17.51 10.69
CA ILE A 233 22.90 -17.43 9.51
C ILE A 233 22.57 -18.54 8.53
N ASP A 234 22.35 -18.18 7.26
CA ASP A 234 21.96 -19.05 6.15
C ASP A 234 20.63 -19.82 6.37
N HIS A 235 19.78 -19.37 7.29
CA HIS A 235 18.45 -19.93 7.54
C HIS A 235 17.33 -18.96 7.12
N LEU A 236 16.18 -19.52 6.73
CA LEU A 236 14.98 -18.74 6.42
C LEU A 236 14.32 -18.28 7.72
N ILE A 237 14.41 -16.98 8.02
CA ILE A 237 13.85 -16.41 9.24
C ILE A 237 12.54 -15.67 8.91
N PRO A 238 11.43 -15.99 9.60
CA PRO A 238 10.14 -15.39 9.30
C PRO A 238 10.10 -13.90 9.66
N ILE A 239 9.53 -13.11 8.75
CA ILE A 239 9.13 -11.73 8.99
C ILE A 239 7.69 -11.73 9.48
N THR A 240 7.47 -11.22 10.68
CA THR A 240 6.15 -11.06 11.29
C THR A 240 5.83 -9.57 11.44
N ILE A 241 4.73 -9.14 10.81
CA ILE A 241 4.20 -7.78 10.95
C ILE A 241 2.88 -7.86 11.71
N LEU A 242 2.79 -7.17 12.84
CA LEU A 242 1.57 -7.10 13.65
C LEU A 242 1.00 -5.69 13.55
N VAL A 243 -0.30 -5.57 13.23
CA VAL A 243 -1.04 -4.30 13.30
C VAL A 243 -2.05 -4.41 14.44
N GLY A 244 -1.74 -3.74 15.55
CA GLY A 244 -2.37 -4.03 16.84
C GLY A 244 -2.07 -5.46 17.28
N GLU A 245 -3.11 -6.28 17.44
CA GLU A 245 -2.99 -7.71 17.78
C GLU A 245 -3.07 -8.63 16.55
N ASN A 246 -3.31 -8.08 15.36
CA ASN A 246 -3.54 -8.87 14.15
C ASN A 246 -2.27 -9.04 13.34
N SER A 247 -1.95 -10.26 12.91
CA SER A 247 -0.85 -10.50 11.98
C SER A 247 -1.24 -10.09 10.55
N ALA A 248 -0.32 -9.42 9.86
CA ALA A 248 -0.45 -9.18 8.44
C ALA A 248 -0.41 -10.51 7.67
N ILE A 249 -1.20 -10.59 6.61
CA ILE A 249 -1.22 -11.74 5.71
C ILE A 249 -0.04 -11.62 4.76
N CYS A 250 0.86 -12.60 4.83
CA CYS A 250 1.83 -12.78 3.78
C CYS A 250 1.13 -13.32 2.53
N SER A 251 1.12 -12.55 1.44
CA SER A 251 0.67 -13.09 0.15
C SER A 251 1.70 -14.09 -0.38
N SER A 252 1.49 -14.68 -1.56
CA SER A 252 2.29 -15.76 -2.18
C SER A 252 3.80 -15.48 -2.41
N VAL A 253 4.37 -14.45 -1.78
CA VAL A 253 5.80 -14.18 -1.62
C VAL A 253 6.35 -14.87 -0.36
N SER A 254 7.65 -15.14 -0.33
CA SER A 254 8.31 -15.56 0.91
C SER A 254 8.46 -14.36 1.86
N CYS A 255 7.66 -14.30 2.92
CA CYS A 255 7.91 -13.37 4.04
C CYS A 255 8.99 -13.93 4.98
N ASN A 256 10.12 -14.32 4.40
CA ASN A 256 11.29 -14.76 5.13
C ASN A 256 12.48 -13.91 4.68
N PHE A 257 13.41 -13.70 5.59
CA PHE A 257 14.68 -13.05 5.33
C PHE A 257 15.82 -13.98 5.72
N THR A 258 16.91 -13.96 4.96
CA THR A 258 18.12 -14.75 5.24
C THR A 258 19.32 -13.84 5.41
N TRP A 259 19.98 -13.93 6.57
CA TRP A 259 21.33 -13.39 6.73
C TRP A 259 22.32 -14.38 6.13
N ALA A 260 22.85 -14.09 4.95
CA ALA A 260 23.57 -15.06 4.15
C ALA A 260 25.08 -14.77 4.08
N GLN A 261 25.90 -15.79 4.31
CA GLN A 261 27.36 -15.68 4.16
C GLN A 261 27.74 -15.38 2.70
N SER A 262 26.98 -15.91 1.75
CA SER A 262 27.19 -15.72 0.31
C SER A 262 27.05 -14.28 -0.18
N VAL A 263 26.44 -13.39 0.60
CA VAL A 263 26.34 -11.95 0.30
C VAL A 263 26.96 -11.07 1.38
N THR A 264 27.70 -11.66 2.32
CA THR A 264 28.47 -10.91 3.32
C THR A 264 29.84 -10.57 2.73
N PRO A 265 30.20 -9.28 2.61
CA PRO A 265 31.55 -8.86 2.19
C PRO A 265 32.60 -9.24 3.23
N TYR A 266 33.75 -9.73 2.80
CA TYR A 266 34.90 -9.92 3.68
C TYR A 266 36.23 -9.70 2.96
N LEU A 267 37.21 -9.18 3.70
CA LEU A 267 38.58 -8.99 3.22
C LEU A 267 39.45 -10.19 3.59
N VAL A 268 40.33 -10.58 2.66
CA VAL A 268 41.28 -11.68 2.79
C VAL A 268 42.69 -11.17 3.03
N SER A 269 43.12 -10.14 2.28
CA SER A 269 44.48 -9.61 2.38
C SER A 269 44.58 -8.16 1.92
N VAL A 270 45.61 -7.47 2.39
CA VAL A 270 46.01 -6.12 1.95
C VAL A 270 47.42 -6.17 1.35
N ASN A 271 47.63 -5.48 0.23
CA ASN A 271 48.94 -5.34 -0.40
C ASN A 271 49.18 -3.89 -0.87
N PRO A 272 50.34 -3.29 -0.58
CA PRO A 272 51.41 -3.78 0.30
C PRO A 272 50.97 -3.84 1.78
N THR A 273 51.61 -4.70 2.57
CA THR A 273 51.37 -4.82 4.03
C THR A 273 52.09 -3.76 4.86
N SER A 274 53.00 -3.01 4.24
CA SER A 274 53.76 -1.92 4.87
C SER A 274 53.91 -0.78 3.87
N ILE A 275 53.66 0.44 4.31
CA ILE A 275 53.76 1.66 3.50
C ILE A 275 54.73 2.65 4.14
N ASN A 276 55.29 3.55 3.33
CA ASN A 276 56.23 4.57 3.81
C ASN A 276 55.93 5.92 3.13
N GLY A 277 54.73 6.44 3.42
CA GLY A 277 54.14 7.62 2.76
C GLY A 277 52.82 7.30 2.05
N PRO A 278 52.26 8.25 1.29
CA PRO A 278 51.01 8.07 0.56
C PRO A 278 51.18 6.98 -0.49
N GLN A 279 50.28 6.00 -0.50
CA GLN A 279 50.41 4.84 -1.36
C GLN A 279 49.07 4.25 -1.73
N THR A 280 49.00 3.65 -2.92
CA THR A 280 47.85 2.86 -3.35
C THR A 280 47.89 1.47 -2.73
N LEU A 281 46.79 1.05 -2.13
CA LEU A 281 46.58 -0.27 -1.56
C LEU A 281 45.63 -1.08 -2.42
N THR A 282 45.90 -2.38 -2.51
CA THR A 282 45.01 -3.38 -3.08
C THR A 282 44.52 -4.28 -1.97
N LEU A 283 43.23 -4.23 -1.70
CA LEU A 283 42.53 -5.09 -0.74
C LEU A 283 41.85 -6.22 -1.52
N MET A 284 42.22 -7.47 -1.25
CA MET A 284 41.58 -8.65 -1.82
C MET A 284 40.49 -9.15 -0.88
N GLY A 285 39.38 -9.64 -1.44
CA GLY A 285 38.27 -10.16 -0.67
C GLY A 285 37.27 -10.92 -1.52
N GLN A 286 36.07 -11.13 -0.99
CA GLN A 286 34.92 -11.63 -1.74
C GLN A 286 33.67 -10.83 -1.36
N ASN A 287 32.67 -10.87 -2.25
CA ASN A 287 31.39 -10.20 -2.11
C ASN A 287 31.51 -8.68 -1.91
N LEU A 288 32.57 -8.06 -2.43
CA LEU A 288 32.85 -6.63 -2.25
C LEU A 288 32.02 -5.74 -3.19
N ALA A 289 31.44 -6.32 -4.25
CA ALA A 289 30.53 -5.65 -5.18
C ALA A 289 29.64 -6.71 -5.85
N THR A 290 28.73 -7.30 -5.08
CA THR A 290 27.87 -8.41 -5.52
C THR A 290 26.79 -8.00 -6.52
N SER A 291 26.48 -6.69 -6.61
CA SER A 291 25.54 -6.15 -7.57
C SER A 291 26.20 -5.06 -8.42
N ASN A 292 25.73 -4.90 -9.65
CA ASN A 292 26.18 -3.83 -10.56
C ASN A 292 25.77 -2.42 -10.08
N SER A 293 25.02 -2.33 -8.98
CA SER A 293 24.65 -1.06 -8.35
C SER A 293 25.70 -0.56 -7.36
N ILE A 294 26.60 -1.42 -6.86
CA ILE A 294 27.66 -1.03 -5.94
C ILE A 294 28.78 -0.35 -6.74
N THR A 295 29.08 0.88 -6.35
CA THR A 295 30.11 1.74 -6.94
C THR A 295 31.16 2.09 -5.89
N THR A 296 32.19 2.84 -6.29
CA THR A 296 33.21 3.33 -5.34
C THR A 296 32.65 4.31 -4.31
N ALA A 297 31.47 4.90 -4.55
CA ALA A 297 30.82 5.81 -3.61
C ALA A 297 30.22 5.08 -2.40
N ASP A 298 29.85 3.81 -2.58
CA ASP A 298 29.18 3.00 -1.57
C ASP A 298 30.17 2.27 -0.65
N ILE A 299 31.48 2.43 -0.89
CA ILE A 299 32.52 1.70 -0.18
C ILE A 299 33.35 2.66 0.64
N HIS A 300 33.40 2.37 1.94
CA HIS A 300 34.14 3.15 2.90
C HIS A 300 35.24 2.28 3.52
N VAL A 301 36.48 2.60 3.20
CA VAL A 301 37.66 1.92 3.74
C VAL A 301 38.36 2.84 4.73
N THR A 302 38.66 2.34 5.92
CA THR A 302 39.46 3.05 6.93
C THR A 302 40.62 2.20 7.40
N ILE A 303 41.75 2.86 7.67
CA ILE A 303 42.99 2.25 8.15
C ILE A 303 43.45 3.05 9.36
N GLY A 304 43.32 2.47 10.55
CA GLY A 304 43.65 3.19 11.78
C GLY A 304 42.80 4.43 12.04
N GLY A 305 41.61 4.51 11.45
CA GLY A 305 40.71 5.66 11.50
C GLY A 305 40.89 6.66 10.34
N GLU A 306 41.96 6.54 9.55
CA GLU A 306 42.17 7.38 8.37
C GLU A 306 41.43 6.82 7.16
N GLN A 307 40.80 7.69 6.37
CA GLN A 307 40.03 7.30 5.20
C GLN A 307 40.95 6.94 4.04
N CYS A 308 40.73 5.76 3.44
CA CYS A 308 41.37 5.35 2.20
C CYS A 308 40.45 5.70 1.03
N ASN A 309 40.91 6.54 0.11
CA ASN A 309 40.10 7.01 -1.02
C ASN A 309 39.94 5.91 -2.07
N VAL A 310 38.77 5.29 -2.13
CA VAL A 310 38.48 4.18 -3.04
C VAL A 310 38.47 4.66 -4.50
N THR A 311 39.34 4.09 -5.33
CA THR A 311 39.48 4.43 -6.75
C THR A 311 38.86 3.40 -7.68
N SER A 312 38.78 2.14 -7.25
CA SER A 312 38.05 1.10 -7.98
C SER A 312 37.60 -0.03 -7.06
N VAL A 313 36.50 -0.67 -7.45
CA VAL A 313 36.02 -1.89 -6.81
C VAL A 313 35.67 -2.95 -7.86
N SER A 314 35.96 -4.20 -7.52
CA SER A 314 35.40 -5.39 -8.13
C SER A 314 34.83 -6.31 -7.04
N ASN A 315 34.12 -7.37 -7.43
CA ASN A 315 33.61 -8.34 -6.45
C ASN A 315 34.70 -9.00 -5.59
N SER A 316 35.95 -9.00 -6.04
CA SER A 316 37.08 -9.61 -5.34
C SER A 316 38.19 -8.66 -4.91
N SER A 317 38.09 -7.36 -5.22
CA SER A 317 39.14 -6.40 -4.88
C SER A 317 38.65 -4.97 -4.70
N ILE A 318 39.22 -4.24 -3.74
CA ILE A 318 39.10 -2.79 -3.59
C ILE A 318 40.49 -2.19 -3.79
N ILE A 319 40.60 -1.16 -4.63
CA ILE A 319 41.81 -0.34 -4.77
C ILE A 319 41.51 1.02 -4.14
N CYS A 320 42.38 1.46 -3.22
CA CYS A 320 42.21 2.74 -2.56
C CYS A 320 43.56 3.42 -2.29
N ASP A 321 43.57 4.75 -2.28
CA ASP A 321 44.74 5.56 -2.00
C ASP A 321 44.69 6.04 -0.55
N ILE A 322 45.69 5.67 0.25
CA ILE A 322 45.84 6.13 1.63
C ILE A 322 46.89 7.24 1.68
N GLY A 323 46.62 8.26 2.50
CA GLY A 323 47.55 9.35 2.77
C GLY A 323 48.65 8.96 3.77
N ASN A 324 49.22 9.97 4.43
CA ASN A 324 50.19 9.75 5.50
C ASN A 324 49.48 9.29 6.77
N ILE A 325 49.88 8.13 7.29
CA ILE A 325 49.43 7.61 8.58
C ILE A 325 50.58 7.61 9.58
N GLN A 326 50.27 7.69 10.88
CA GLN A 326 51.29 7.58 11.92
C GLN A 326 51.93 6.18 11.90
N VAL A 327 53.12 6.04 12.49
CA VAL A 327 53.78 4.73 12.58
C VAL A 327 53.03 3.86 13.59
N GLY A 328 52.57 2.68 13.15
CA GLY A 328 51.89 1.71 14.00
C GLY A 328 51.26 0.58 13.20
N ASP A 329 50.75 -0.42 13.92
CA ASP A 329 49.95 -1.50 13.36
C ASP A 329 48.48 -1.11 13.37
N TYR A 330 47.81 -1.24 12.22
CA TYR A 330 46.42 -0.83 12.06
C TYR A 330 45.57 -1.93 11.45
N SER A 331 44.33 -2.05 11.94
CA SER A 331 43.30 -2.85 11.28
C SER A 331 42.77 -2.11 10.05
N VAL A 332 42.59 -2.84 8.95
CA VAL A 332 41.85 -2.37 7.78
C VAL A 332 40.39 -2.75 7.97
N VAL A 333 39.51 -1.76 7.90
CA VAL A 333 38.06 -1.95 8.00
C VAL A 333 37.42 -1.42 6.71
N ALA A 334 36.56 -2.24 6.10
CA ALA A 334 35.75 -1.84 4.97
C ALA A 334 34.27 -2.04 5.31
N SER A 335 33.46 -1.01 5.05
CA SER A 335 31.99 -1.08 5.08
C SER A 335 31.44 -0.76 3.69
N ILE A 336 30.26 -1.32 3.40
CA ILE A 336 29.54 -1.15 2.14
C ILE A 336 28.12 -0.73 2.49
N ASP A 337 27.67 0.40 1.94
CA ASP A 337 26.35 0.99 2.18
C ASP A 337 25.26 0.45 1.23
#